data_AF-T5ABP0-F1
#
_entry.id   AF-T5ABP0-F1
#
_cell.length_a   1.000
_cell.length_b   1.000
_cell.length_c   1.000
_cell.angle_alpha   90.00
_cell.angle_beta   90.00
_cell.angle_gamma   90.00
#
_symmetry.space_group_name_H-M   'P 1'
#
loop_
_entity.id
_entity.type
_entity.pdbx_description
1 polymer ?
#
loop_
_entity_poly.entity_id
_entity_poly.type
_entity_poly.pdbx_seq_one_letter_code
_entity_poly.pdbx_strand_id
1 'polypeptide(L)'
;MEAERLAGQAADVAARLHELDLQGVEGAAYDDAAAGNRRGRDPVDDEVLLRLKVYRSLGIDIERDERDSEWTRAVVRNDRKGDVHVVNMDKKFSRFFYANYFWQTL
;
A
#
# COMPACT_ATOMS: atom_id res chain seq x y z
N MET A 1 -49.23 -24.13 -10.89
CA MET A 1 -48.61 -23.08 -11.72
C MET A 1 -47.92 -21.99 -10.92
N GLU A 2 -48.52 -21.39 -9.88
CA GLU A 2 -47.83 -20.32 -9.12
C GLU A 2 -46.62 -20.83 -8.30
N ALA A 3 -46.74 -22.01 -7.70
CA ALA A 3 -45.63 -22.65 -6.97
C ALA A 3 -44.42 -22.98 -7.87
N GLU A 4 -44.66 -23.41 -9.11
CA GLU A 4 -43.60 -23.69 -10.10
C GLU A 4 -42.91 -22.40 -10.56
N ARG A 5 -43.69 -21.31 -10.70
CA ARG A 5 -43.14 -19.98 -11.00
C ARG A 5 -42.25 -19.46 -9.86
N LEU A 6 -42.71 -19.60 -8.62
CA LEU A 6 -41.96 -19.20 -7.44
C LEU A 6 -40.68 -20.03 -7.26
N ALA A 7 -40.74 -21.34 -7.52
CA ALA A 7 -39.57 -22.21 -7.48
C ALA A 7 -38.51 -21.81 -8.53
N GLY A 8 -38.94 -21.44 -9.74
CA GLY A 8 -38.04 -20.91 -10.77
C GLY A 8 -37.35 -19.60 -10.35
N GLN A 9 -38.12 -18.67 -9.77
CA GLN A 9 -37.57 -17.40 -9.27
C GLN A 9 -36.58 -17.60 -8.11
N ALA A 10 -36.85 -18.57 -7.23
CA ALA A 10 -35.94 -18.89 -6.13
C ALA A 10 -34.61 -19.48 -6.63
N ALA A 11 -34.65 -20.34 -7.65
CA ALA A 11 -33.46 -20.92 -8.26
C ALA A 11 -32.59 -19.85 -8.95
N ASP A 12 -33.21 -18.92 -9.68
CA ASP A 12 -32.50 -17.81 -10.32
C ASP A 12 -31.82 -16.89 -9.31
N VAL A 13 -32.49 -16.59 -8.19
CA VAL A 13 -31.91 -15.75 -7.13
C VAL A 13 -30.76 -16.48 -6.42
N ALA A 14 -30.89 -17.78 -6.15
CA ALA A 14 -29.83 -18.58 -5.55
C ALA A 14 -28.59 -18.67 -6.46
N ALA A 15 -28.78 -18.81 -7.77
CA ALA A 15 -27.67 -18.82 -8.73
C ALA A 15 -26.91 -17.49 -8.77
N ARG A 16 -27.62 -16.35 -8.75
CA ARG A 16 -27.01 -15.02 -8.67
C ARG A 16 -26.28 -14.78 -7.36
N LEU A 17 -26.81 -15.28 -6.25
CA LEU A 17 -26.15 -15.18 -4.95
C LEU A 17 -24.86 -16.01 -4.95
N HIS A 18 -24.88 -17.21 -5.54
CA HIS A 18 -23.68 -18.03 -5.68
C HIS A 18 -22.62 -17.38 -6.59
N GLU A 19 -23.03 -16.74 -7.69
CA GLU A 19 -22.14 -15.99 -8.57
C GLU A 19 -21.48 -14.80 -7.84
N LEU A 20 -22.25 -14.07 -7.03
CA LEU A 20 -21.74 -12.96 -6.22
C LEU A 20 -20.81 -13.43 -5.10
N ASP A 21 -21.10 -14.56 -4.46
CA ASP A 21 -20.21 -15.16 -3.45
C ASP A 21 -18.87 -15.61 -4.07
N LEU A 22 -18.89 -16.08 -5.32
CA LEU A 22 -17.68 -16.44 -6.07
C LEU A 22 -16.88 -15.21 -6.52
N GLN A 23 -17.55 -14.12 -6.88
CA GLN A 23 -16.93 -12.84 -7.25
C GLN A 23 -16.31 -12.13 -6.03
N GLY A 24 -16.81 -12.40 -4.82
CA GLY A 24 -16.29 -11.80 -3.59
C GLY A 24 -16.45 -10.27 -3.56
N VAL A 25 -15.90 -9.63 -2.52
CA VAL A 25 -15.97 -8.16 -2.33
C VAL A 25 -14.92 -7.47 -3.21
N GLU A 26 -15.07 -7.56 -4.53
CA GLU A 26 -14.16 -6.94 -5.52
C GLU A 26 -14.24 -5.40 -5.55
N GLY A 27 -15.18 -4.78 -4.83
CA GLY A 27 -15.35 -3.33 -4.77
C GLY A 27 -14.27 -2.56 -4.00
N ALA A 28 -13.39 -3.24 -3.24
CA ALA A 28 -12.27 -2.58 -2.54
C ALA A 28 -10.95 -2.64 -3.33
N ALA A 29 -10.92 -3.32 -4.48
CA ALA A 29 -9.71 -3.75 -5.18
C ALA A 29 -9.33 -2.89 -6.41
N TYR A 30 -10.08 -1.83 -6.72
CA TYR A 30 -9.88 -1.11 -8.00
C TYR A 30 -8.66 -0.19 -8.07
N ASP A 31 -7.85 -0.04 -7.00
CA ASP A 31 -6.60 0.74 -7.04
C ASP A 31 -5.33 -0.01 -6.59
N ASP A 32 -5.41 -1.30 -6.22
CA ASP A 32 -4.24 -2.06 -5.71
C ASP A 32 -3.76 -3.17 -6.68
N ALA A 33 -4.22 -3.14 -7.94
CA ALA A 33 -3.93 -4.16 -8.95
C ALA A 33 -2.50 -4.12 -9.54
N ALA A 34 -1.59 -3.29 -9.01
CA ALA A 34 -0.22 -3.15 -9.53
C ALA A 34 0.83 -4.06 -8.87
N ALA A 35 0.53 -4.77 -7.77
CA ALA A 35 1.54 -5.57 -7.08
C ALA A 35 1.00 -6.88 -6.48
N GLY A 36 0.84 -7.89 -7.33
CA GLY A 36 1.17 -9.32 -7.17
C GLY A 36 1.27 -10.04 -5.80
N ASN A 37 0.69 -9.60 -4.69
CA ASN A 37 0.83 -10.29 -3.40
C ASN A 37 -0.50 -10.46 -2.65
N ARG A 38 -1.37 -11.31 -3.19
CA ARG A 38 -2.62 -11.77 -2.56
C ARG A 38 -2.43 -13.09 -1.81
N ARG A 39 -1.54 -13.13 -0.82
CA ARG A 39 -1.48 -14.24 0.15
C ARG A 39 -1.32 -13.68 1.55
N GLY A 40 -2.44 -13.59 2.27
CA GLY A 40 -2.49 -13.32 3.71
C GLY A 40 -1.85 -12.00 4.12
N ARG A 41 -2.58 -10.89 3.96
CA ARG A 41 -2.13 -9.63 4.53
C ARG A 41 -2.33 -9.69 6.04
N ASP A 42 -1.25 -9.91 6.76
CA ASP A 42 -1.22 -9.77 8.20
C ASP A 42 -1.63 -8.32 8.55
N PRO A 43 -2.57 -8.08 9.48
CA PRO A 43 -2.90 -6.72 9.92
C PRO A 43 -1.66 -5.91 10.36
N VAL A 44 -0.58 -6.58 10.79
CA VAL A 44 0.71 -5.93 11.08
C VAL A 44 1.38 -5.39 9.82
N ASP A 45 1.35 -6.13 8.71
CA ASP A 45 1.88 -5.67 7.43
C ASP A 45 1.10 -4.47 6.91
N ASP A 46 -0.21 -4.43 7.14
CA ASP A 46 -1.06 -3.28 6.80
C ASP A 46 -0.64 -2.01 7.53
N GLU A 47 -0.38 -2.09 8.84
CA GLU A 47 0.05 -0.92 9.62
C GLU A 47 1.41 -0.39 9.14
N VAL A 48 2.39 -1.28 8.94
CA VAL A 48 3.72 -0.90 8.45
C VAL A 48 3.62 -0.27 7.06
N LEU A 49 2.81 -0.86 6.18
CA LEU A 49 2.64 -0.36 4.81
C LEU A 49 1.90 0.98 4.80
N LEU A 50 0.93 1.19 5.70
CA LEU A 50 0.27 2.48 5.87
C LEU A 50 1.24 3.55 6.36
N ARG A 51 2.06 3.25 7.38
CA ARG A 51 3.09 4.16 7.88
C ARG A 51 4.08 4.53 6.78
N LEU A 52 4.52 3.57 5.97
CA LEU A 52 5.41 3.82 4.82
C LEU A 52 4.74 4.67 3.73
N LYS A 53 3.43 4.46 3.45
CA LYS A 53 2.67 5.32 2.55
C LYS A 53 2.63 6.77 3.05
N VAL A 54 2.41 6.97 4.36
CA VAL A 54 2.43 8.31 4.97
C VAL A 54 3.80 8.98 4.81
N TYR A 55 4.91 8.27 5.09
CA TYR A 55 6.25 8.86 4.90
C TYR A 55 6.56 9.22 3.46
N ARG A 56 6.12 8.40 2.49
CA ARG A 56 6.26 8.74 1.06
C ARG A 56 5.40 9.94 0.66
N SER A 57 4.19 10.08 1.21
CA SER A 57 3.34 11.25 0.96
C SER A 57 3.90 12.55 1.55
N LEU A 58 4.76 12.45 2.57
CA LEU A 58 5.50 13.59 3.10
C LEU A 58 6.69 13.98 2.20
N GLY A 59 6.94 13.26 1.11
CA GLY A 59 8.05 13.55 0.20
C GLY A 59 9.37 12.91 0.60
N ILE A 60 9.38 11.96 1.56
CA ILE A 60 10.56 11.18 1.93
C ILE A 60 10.58 9.89 1.10
N ASP A 61 11.49 9.83 0.14
CA ASP A 61 11.77 8.64 -0.66
C ASP A 61 13.09 8.00 -0.23
N ILE A 62 13.15 6.68 -0.20
CA ILE A 62 14.34 5.93 0.22
C ILE A 62 14.67 4.93 -0.88
N GLU A 63 15.86 5.10 -1.44
CA GLU A 63 16.40 4.25 -2.49
C GLU A 63 17.32 3.18 -1.86
N ARG A 64 17.13 1.95 -2.32
CA ARG A 64 17.95 0.79 -1.95
C ARG A 64 18.89 0.48 -3.08
N ASP A 65 20.17 0.23 -2.77
CA ASP A 65 21.08 -0.29 -3.79
C ASP A 65 20.70 -1.75 -4.08
N GLU A 66 20.46 -2.06 -5.37
CA GLU A 66 20.12 -3.39 -5.85
C GLU A 66 21.21 -4.43 -5.55
N ARG A 67 22.47 -3.98 -5.38
CA ARG A 67 23.62 -4.86 -5.19
C ARG A 67 23.79 -5.32 -3.75
N ASP A 68 23.75 -4.39 -2.81
CA ASP A 68 24.12 -4.66 -1.41
C ASP A 68 22.90 -4.83 -0.51
N SER A 69 21.68 -4.67 -1.02
CA SER A 69 20.47 -4.82 -0.21
C SER A 69 20.41 -3.81 0.96
N GLU A 70 21.29 -2.82 0.99
CA GLU A 70 21.36 -1.76 1.99
C GLU A 70 20.68 -0.48 1.49
N TRP A 71 20.08 0.26 2.43
CA TRP A 71 19.49 1.56 2.15
C TRP A 71 20.60 2.61 2.10
N THR A 72 20.89 3.12 0.92
CA THR A 72 22.07 3.97 0.68
C THR A 72 21.71 5.41 0.42
N ARG A 73 20.47 5.71 0.01
CA ARG A 73 20.10 7.07 -0.37
C ARG A 73 18.67 7.40 0.05
N ALA A 74 18.49 8.61 0.54
CA ALA A 74 17.18 9.19 0.83
C ALA A 74 17.04 10.50 0.05
N VAL A 75 15.85 10.75 -0.48
CA VAL A 75 15.47 11.97 -1.17
C VAL A 75 14.32 12.58 -0.39
N VAL A 76 14.52 13.74 0.22
CA VAL A 76 13.49 14.48 0.95
C VAL A 76 13.06 15.67 0.11
N ARG A 77 11.78 15.72 -0.25
CA ARG A 77 11.18 16.80 -1.05
C ARG A 77 10.31 17.67 -0.16
N ASN A 78 10.60 18.96 -0.11
CA ASN A 78 9.79 19.95 0.58
C ASN A 78 8.86 20.61 -0.43
N ASP A 79 7.61 20.15 -0.50
CA ASP A 79 6.62 20.69 -1.45
C ASP A 79 6.26 22.17 -1.16
N ARG A 80 6.49 22.64 0.07
CA ARG A 80 6.16 24.04 0.46
C ARG A 80 7.21 25.02 -0.04
N LYS A 81 8.48 24.62 -0.03
CA LYS A 81 9.61 25.47 -0.47
C LYS A 81 10.10 25.14 -1.89
N GLY A 82 9.75 23.97 -2.42
CA GLY A 82 10.25 23.46 -3.70
C GLY A 82 11.67 22.90 -3.62
N ASP A 83 12.21 22.68 -2.42
CA ASP A 83 13.58 22.21 -2.22
C ASP A 83 13.63 20.67 -2.19
N VAL A 84 14.69 20.10 -2.78
CA VAL A 84 14.95 18.65 -2.79
C VAL A 84 16.30 18.38 -2.16
N HIS A 85 16.29 17.71 -1.02
CA HIS A 85 17.48 17.30 -0.29
C HIS A 85 17.79 15.83 -0.58
N VAL A 86 18.89 15.58 -1.29
CA VAL A 86 19.42 14.23 -1.50
C VAL A 86 20.45 13.94 -0.42
N VAL A 87 20.18 12.94 0.40
CA VAL A 87 21.03 12.50 1.50
C VAL A 87 21.56 11.10 1.23
N ASN A 88 22.88 10.94 1.24
CA ASN A 88 23.51 9.62 1.22
C ASN A 88 23.57 9.08 2.65
N MET A 89 22.98 7.92 2.88
CA MET A 89 22.91 7.27 4.19
C MET A 89 24.14 6.39 4.39
N ASP A 90 25.17 6.98 5.00
CA ASP A 90 26.36 6.26 5.45
C ASP A 90 26.18 5.80 6.92
N LYS A 91 26.82 4.68 7.29
CA LYS A 91 26.84 4.13 8.66
C LYS A 91 27.61 5.00 9.65
N LYS A 92 28.23 6.10 9.19
CA LYS A 92 28.96 7.07 10.01
C LYS A 92 28.07 7.89 10.94
N PHE A 93 26.81 8.11 10.58
CA PHE A 93 25.87 8.89 11.39
C PHE A 93 24.81 7.97 12.01
N SER A 94 24.31 8.38 13.18
CA SER A 94 23.26 7.63 13.86
C SER A 94 21.94 7.73 13.11
N ARG A 95 21.10 6.71 13.25
CA ARG A 95 19.72 6.72 12.71
C ARG A 95 18.91 7.90 13.25
N PHE A 96 19.16 8.31 14.49
CA PHE A 96 18.54 9.49 15.11
C PHE A 96 18.94 10.80 14.45
N PHE A 97 20.20 10.93 14.01
CA PHE A 97 20.66 12.10 13.28
C PHE A 97 19.90 12.26 11.96
N TYR A 98 19.80 11.19 11.16
CA TYR A 98 19.05 11.22 9.90
C TYR A 98 17.57 11.52 10.10
N ALA A 99 16.94 10.89 11.10
CA ALA A 99 15.54 11.18 11.41
C ALA A 99 15.33 12.67 11.70
N ASN A 100 16.13 13.26 12.59
CA ASN A 100 16.02 14.68 12.92
C ASN A 100 16.28 15.58 11.70
N TYR A 101 17.27 15.24 10.87
CA TYR A 101 17.57 15.98 9.66
C TYR A 101 16.40 15.97 8.66
N PHE A 102 15.77 14.81 8.45
CA PHE A 102 14.60 14.70 7.58
C PHE A 102 13.44 15.55 8.11
N TRP A 103 13.12 15.46 9.40
CA TRP A 103 12.06 16.27 10.01
C TRP A 103 12.31 17.79 9.94
N GLN A 104 13.58 18.22 9.95
CA GLN A 104 13.95 19.64 9.80
C GLN A 104 13.89 20.14 8.36
N THR A 105 14.01 19.24 7.37
CA THR A 105 14.07 19.59 5.94
C THR A 105 12.72 19.48 5.21
N LEU A 106 11.73 18.83 5.84
CA LEU A 106 10.32 18.80 5.40
C LEU A 106 9.66 20.19 5.32
#